data_AF-A0A966ATA6-F1
#
_entry.id   AF-A0A966ATA6-F1
#
_cell.length_a   1.000
_cell.length_b   1.000
_cell.length_c   1.000
_cell.angle_alpha   90.00
_cell.angle_beta   90.00
_cell.angle_gamma   90.00
#
_symmetry.space_group_name_H-M   'P 1'
#
loop_
_entity.id
_entity.type
_entity.pdbx_description
1 polymer ?
#
loop_
_entity_poly.entity_id
_entity_poly.type
_entity_poly.pdbx_seq_one_letter_code
_entity_poly.pdbx_strand_id
1 'polypeptide(L)' 'NCANAGDVNDDEVLDIADPIALLSTLFSGGAAPPAPSACGVDPTSGGLCCNSGCTP' A
#
# COMPACT_ATOMS: atom_id res chain seq x y z
N ASN A 1 0.39 13.95 -3.08
CA ASN A 1 1.38 12.86 -2.99
C ASN A 1 1.00 12.05 -1.76
N CYS A 2 0.99 10.73 -1.83
CA CYS A 2 0.60 9.89 -0.70
C CYS A 2 1.55 8.71 -0.61
N ALA A 3 2.30 8.63 0.49
CA ALA A 3 3.26 7.56 0.71
C ALA A 3 2.54 6.24 1.00
N ASN A 4 1.46 6.28 1.79
CA ASN A 4 0.62 5.11 2.09
C ASN A 4 0.06 4.47 0.81
N ALA A 5 -0.42 5.26 -0.16
CA ALA A 5 -0.90 4.71 -1.44
C ALA A 5 0.20 4.02 -2.29
N GLY A 6 1.47 4.22 -1.95
CA GLY A 6 2.61 3.56 -2.59
C GLY A 6 3.12 2.33 -1.82
N ASP A 7 2.67 2.13 -0.58
CA ASP A 7 2.98 0.98 0.27
C ASP A 7 2.06 -0.18 -0.14
N VAL A 8 2.50 -0.96 -1.13
CA VAL A 8 1.68 -2.01 -1.77
C VAL A 8 1.66 -3.28 -0.93
N ASN A 9 2.71 -3.53 -0.17
CA ASN A 9 2.80 -4.69 0.72
C ASN A 9 2.29 -4.40 2.14
N ASP A 10 1.85 -3.17 2.43
CA ASP A 10 1.18 -2.75 3.69
C ASP A 10 2.08 -3.03 4.91
N ASP A 11 3.37 -2.71 4.77
CA ASP A 11 4.38 -2.91 5.82
C ASP A 11 4.83 -1.62 6.52
N GLU A 12 4.17 -0.50 6.18
CA GLU A 12 4.41 0.85 6.68
C GLU A 12 5.77 1.43 6.25
N VAL A 13 6.41 0.85 5.23
CA VAL A 13 7.70 1.28 4.70
C VAL A 13 7.65 1.41 3.18
N LEU A 14 7.70 2.66 2.68
CA LEU A 14 7.78 2.90 1.25
C LEU A 14 9.21 2.64 0.72
N ASP A 15 9.45 1.48 0.11
CA ASP A 15 10.73 1.09 -0.46
C ASP A 15 10.64 0.27 -1.78
N ILE A 16 11.65 -0.54 -2.10
CA ILE A 16 11.69 -1.33 -3.33
C ILE A 16 10.86 -2.62 -3.24
N ALA A 17 10.50 -3.06 -2.04
CA ALA A 17 9.62 -4.19 -1.83
C ALA A 17 8.23 -3.94 -2.43
N ASP A 18 7.75 -2.69 -2.43
CA ASP A 18 6.46 -2.27 -2.98
C ASP A 18 6.28 -2.61 -4.47
N PRO A 19 7.12 -2.11 -5.39
CA PRO A 19 7.00 -2.47 -6.80
C PRO A 19 7.28 -3.95 -7.04
N ILE A 20 8.10 -4.61 -6.22
CA ILE A 20 8.35 -6.06 -6.34
C ILE A 20 7.07 -6.85 -6.02
N ALA A 21 6.39 -6.51 -4.92
CA ALA A 21 5.12 -7.11 -4.53
C ALA A 21 4.07 -6.89 -5.62
N LEU A 22 3.92 -5.66 -6.11
CA LEU A 22 2.99 -5.32 -7.19
C LEU A 22 3.22 -6.15 -8.46
N LEU A 23 4.47 -6.23 -8.93
CA LEU A 23 4.81 -6.98 -10.14
C LEU A 23 4.62 -8.49 -9.94
N SER A 24 4.88 -9.00 -8.74
CA SER A 24 4.60 -10.38 -8.37
C SER A 24 3.11 -10.70 -8.48
N THR A 25 2.23 -9.83 -7.97
CA THR A 25 0.78 -9.99 -8.12
C THR A 25 0.35 -9.95 -9.58
N LEU A 26 0.85 -9.00 -10.36
CA LEU A 26 0.43 -8.79 -11.75
C LEU A 26 0.88 -9.90 -12.70
N PHE A 27 2.08 -10.46 -12.49
CA PHE A 27 2.73 -11.31 -13.50
C PHE A 27 3.15 -12.69 -13.01
N SER A 28 3.17 -12.92 -11.69
CA SER A 28 3.67 -14.18 -11.11
C SER A 28 2.63 -14.91 -10.25
N GLY A 29 1.39 -14.41 -10.19
CA GLY A 29 0.35 -14.98 -9.34
C GLY A 29 0.63 -14.80 -7.84
N GLY A 30 1.38 -13.76 -7.48
CA GLY A 30 1.63 -13.37 -6.09
C GLY A 30 0.35 -13.01 -5.34
N ALA A 31 0.46 -12.85 -4.02
CA ALA A 31 -0.66 -12.42 -3.19
C ALA A 31 -1.21 -11.07 -3.68
N ALA A 32 -2.54 -10.93 -3.67
CA ALA A 32 -3.17 -9.65 -3.91
C ALA A 32 -2.74 -8.65 -2.82
N PRO A 33 -2.52 -7.37 -3.17
CA PRO A 33 -2.33 -6.33 -2.17
C PRO A 33 -3.45 -6.36 -1.14
N PRO A 34 -3.15 -6.02 0.13
CA PRO A 34 -4.16 -5.83 1.16
C PRO A 34 -5.23 -4.81 0.74
N ALA A 35 -6.34 -4.80 1.49
CA ALA A 35 -7.37 -3.79 1.26
C ALA A 35 -6.76 -2.38 1.47
N PRO A 36 -7.22 -1.36 0.72
CA PRO A 36 -8.42 -1.35 -0.10
C PRO A 36 -8.16 -1.77 -1.56
N SER A 37 -9.03 -2.65 -2.10
CA SER A 37 -8.93 -3.14 -3.49
C SER A 37 -9.40 -2.12 -4.55
N ALA A 38 -9.78 -0.92 -4.12
CA ALA A 38 -10.21 0.21 -4.94
C ALA A 38 -9.86 1.50 -4.18
N CYS A 39 -10.06 2.67 -4.79
CA CYS A 39 -9.90 3.93 -4.07
C CYS A 39 -10.76 3.93 -2.79
N GLY A 40 -10.11 3.99 -1.63
CA GLY A 40 -10.76 3.86 -0.34
C GLY A 40 -9.82 4.25 0.80
N VAL A 41 -10.35 4.20 2.02
CA VAL A 41 -9.56 4.37 3.23
C VAL A 41 -8.80 3.07 3.49
N ASP A 42 -7.53 3.19 3.84
CA ASP A 42 -6.72 2.10 4.34
C ASP A 42 -7.30 1.59 5.67
N PRO A 43 -7.74 0.31 5.74
CA PRO A 43 -8.30 -0.24 6.97
C PRO A 43 -7.23 -0.59 8.01
N THR A 44 -5.95 -0.60 7.63
CA THR A 44 -4.86 -0.81 8.59
C THR A 44 -4.50 0.52 9.25
N SER A 45 -4.06 0.43 10.50
CA SER A 45 -3.53 1.59 11.21
C SER A 45 -2.04 1.61 10.98
N GLY A 46 -1.50 2.71 10.45
CA GLY A 46 -0.07 2.81 10.16
C GLY A 46 0.50 4.21 10.26
N GLY A 47 1.84 4.28 10.18
CA GLY A 47 2.60 5.53 10.27
C GLY A 47 2.75 6.31 8.96
N LEU A 48 2.49 5.66 7.82
CA LEU A 48 2.50 6.32 6.51
C LEU A 48 1.18 7.06 6.29
N CYS A 49 1.29 8.31 5.83
CA CYS A 49 0.13 9.15 5.59
C CYS A 49 0.13 9.78 4.19
N CYS A 50 -1.05 10.16 3.74
CA CYS A 50 -1.17 11.14 2.67
C CYS A 50 -0.90 12.55 3.22
N ASN A 51 -0.31 13.45 2.42
CA ASN A 51 -0.11 14.88 2.77
C ASN A 51 -1.40 15.63 3.19
N SER A 52 -2.58 14.99 3.13
CA SER A 52 -3.89 15.56 3.44
C SER A 52 -4.68 14.79 4.51
N GLY A 53 -4.06 13.86 5.24
CA GLY A 53 -4.72 13.23 6.39
C GLY A 53 -4.12 11.90 6.81
N CYS A 54 -3.55 11.87 8.02
CA CYS A 54 -3.75 10.74 8.92
C CYS A 54 -4.76 11.23 9.95
N THR A 55 -6.00 10.78 9.84
CA THR A 55 -6.91 10.80 10.99
C THR A 55 -7.15 9.35 11.38
N PRO A 56 -7.01 9.01 12.67
CA PRO A 56 -7.16 7.65 13.18
C PRO A 56 -8.56 7.09 12.93
#